data_AF-A0A2I1XBB2-F1
#
_entry.id   AF-A0A2I1XBB2-F1
#
_cell.length_a   1.000
_cell.length_b   1.000
_cell.length_c   1.000
_cell.angle_alpha   90.00
_cell.angle_beta   90.00
_cell.angle_gamma   90.00
#
_symmetry.space_group_name_H-M   'P 1'
#
loop_
_entity.id
_entity.type
_entity.pdbx_description
1 polymer ?
#
loop_
_entity_poly.entity_id
_entity_poly.type
_entity_poly.pdbx_seq_one_letter_code
_entity_poly.pdbx_strand_id
1 'polypeptide(L)' 'MKSIRKGYSRPLITHSIRKFPTLGGAYHHALRLTAANKQCRFALEQTQSGAWTVARIVSGGAA' A
#
# COMPACT_ATOMS: atom_id res chain seq x y z
N MET A 1 -24.91 -4.35 6.37
CA MET A 1 -23.44 -4.33 6.61
C MET A 1 -23.14 -4.93 7.97
N LYS A 2 -22.18 -5.86 8.08
CA LYS A 2 -21.74 -6.38 9.39
C LYS A 2 -21.01 -5.27 10.15
N SER A 3 -21.41 -5.02 11.39
CA SER A 3 -20.74 -4.06 12.27
C SER A 3 -19.30 -4.53 12.55
N ILE A 4 -18.32 -3.70 12.21
CA ILE A 4 -16.92 -3.96 12.52
C ILE A 4 -16.74 -3.70 14.02
N ARG A 5 -16.27 -4.70 14.78
CA ARG A 5 -16.04 -4.54 16.22
C ARG A 5 -15.04 -3.40 16.46
N LYS A 6 -15.25 -2.61 17.50
CA LYS A 6 -14.44 -1.43 17.87
C LYS A 6 -12.93 -1.70 17.95
N GLY A 7 -12.51 -2.94 18.26
CA GLY A 7 -11.09 -3.34 18.26
C GLY A 7 -10.45 -3.47 16.88
N TYR A 8 -11.24 -3.55 15.80
CA TYR A 8 -10.79 -3.66 14.41
C TYR A 8 -11.02 -2.36 13.62
N SER A 9 -11.32 -1.25 14.29
CA SER A 9 -11.64 0.05 13.68
C SER A 9 -10.42 0.86 13.24
N ARG A 10 -9.26 0.22 13.00
CA ARG A 10 -8.07 0.88 12.47
C ARG A 10 -8.02 0.63 10.96
N PRO A 11 -8.76 1.42 10.14
CA PRO A 11 -8.75 1.22 8.71
C PRO A 11 -7.32 1.33 8.18
N LEU A 12 -6.97 0.44 7.25
CA LEU A 12 -5.76 0.60 6.47
C LEU A 12 -5.99 1.79 5.54
N ILE A 13 -5.31 2.91 5.79
CA ILE A 13 -5.39 4.10 4.94
C ILE A 13 -4.16 4.09 4.04
N THR A 14 -4.39 3.95 2.73
CA THR A 14 -3.36 4.03 1.71
C THR A 14 -3.50 5.31 0.88
N HIS A 15 -2.36 5.91 0.53
CA HIS A 15 -2.27 7.04 -0.38
C HIS A 15 -1.52 6.61 -1.64
N SER A 16 -2.21 6.61 -2.78
CA SER A 16 -1.63 6.21 -4.06
C SER A 16 -0.49 7.14 -4.47
N ILE A 17 0.66 6.58 -4.85
CA ILE A 17 1.83 7.33 -5.30
C ILE A 17 1.93 7.26 -6.82
N ARG A 18 1.98 6.03 -7.37
CA ARG A 18 2.26 5.82 -8.79
C ARG A 18 1.77 4.46 -9.28
N LYS A 19 1.34 4.42 -10.55
CA LYS A 19 0.96 3.20 -11.27
C LYS A 19 2.09 2.67 -12.15
N PHE A 20 2.12 1.36 -12.32
CA PHE A 20 3.10 0.59 -13.07
C PHE A 20 2.39 -0.49 -13.88
N PRO A 21 2.88 -0.84 -15.09
CA PRO A 21 2.29 -1.91 -15.88
C PRO A 21 2.58 -3.30 -15.30
N THR A 22 3.67 -3.47 -14.53
CA THR A 22 4.13 -4.76 -14.01
C THR A 22 4.40 -4.71 -12.51
N LEU A 23 4.25 -5.87 -11.84
CA LEU A 23 4.61 -6.04 -10.43
C LEU A 23 6.09 -5.72 -10.19
N GLY A 24 6.98 -6.17 -11.07
CA GLY A 24 8.42 -5.91 -10.95
C GLY A 24 8.75 -4.42 -10.92
N GLY A 25 8.12 -3.62 -11.79
CA GLY A 25 8.31 -2.17 -11.81
C GLY A 25 7.83 -1.50 -10.52
N ALA A 26 6.67 -1.93 -10.01
CA ALA A 26 6.13 -1.45 -8.75
C ALA A 26 7.02 -1.82 -7.56
N TYR A 27 7.52 -3.06 -7.52
CA TYR A 27 8.42 -3.57 -6.49
C TYR A 27 9.75 -2.80 -6.44
N HIS A 28 10.43 -2.63 -7.58
CA HIS A 28 11.67 -1.86 -7.62
C HIS A 28 11.48 -0.39 -7.22
N HIS A 29 10.31 0.18 -7.50
CA HIS A 29 9.99 1.52 -7.04
C HIS A 29 9.79 1.57 -5.53
N ALA A 30 9.02 0.65 -4.96
CA ALA A 30 8.81 0.54 -3.51
C ALA A 30 10.14 0.33 -2.77
N LEU A 31 11.02 -0.56 -3.28
CA LEU A 31 12.35 -0.80 -2.70
C LEU A 31 13.19 0.49 -2.62
N ARG A 32 13.23 1.29 -3.69
CA ARG A 32 13.94 2.57 -3.69
C ARG A 32 13.39 3.53 -2.65
N LEU A 33 12.06 3.61 -2.51
CA LEU A 33 11.42 4.45 -1.50
C LEU A 33 11.73 3.98 -0.07
N THR A 34 11.72 2.67 0.18
CA THR A 34 12.09 2.10 1.50
C THR A 34 13.58 2.27 1.81
N ALA A 35 14.45 2.26 0.80
CA ALA A 35 15.88 2.51 0.99
C ALA A 35 16.14 3.95 1.47
N ALA A 36 15.35 4.92 0.97
CA ALA A 36 15.43 6.32 1.40
C ALA A 36 14.81 6.57 2.78
N ASN A 37 13.84 5.75 3.22
CA ASN A 37 13.20 5.89 4.52
C ASN A 37 12.75 4.53 5.08
N LYS A 38 13.46 4.02 6.09
CA LYS A 38 13.17 2.69 6.67
C LYS A 38 11.87 2.63 7.49
N GLN A 39 11.29 3.77 7.86
CA GLN A 39 10.07 3.82 8.68
C GLN A 39 8.78 3.89 7.85
N CYS A 40 8.89 4.02 6.53
CA CYS A 40 7.71 4.02 5.66
C CYS A 40 7.29 2.60 5.26
N ARG A 41 5.99 2.41 5.09
CA ARG A 41 5.37 1.15 4.66
C ARG A 41 4.60 1.42 3.37
N PHE A 42 4.69 0.49 2.42
CA PHE A 42 3.99 0.60 1.14
C PHE A 42 3.14 -0.65 0.88
N ALA A 43 2.02 -0.44 0.19
CA ALA A 43 1.20 -1.50 -0.38
C ALA A 43 1.41 -1.54 -1.89
N LEU A 44 1.45 -2.75 -2.44
CA LEU A 44 1.39 -3.01 -3.87
C LEU A 44 -0.01 -3.54 -4.19
N GLU A 45 -0.81 -2.72 -4.86
CA GLU A 45 -2.21 -3.02 -5.14
C GLU A 45 -2.39 -3.26 -6.64
N GLN A 46 -2.95 -4.42 -7.02
CA GLN A 46 -3.30 -4.67 -8.41
C GLN A 46 -4.63 -3.96 -8.73
N THR A 47 -4.66 -3.20 -9.83
CA THR A 47 -5.86 -2.55 -10.33
C THR A 47 -6.69 -3.54 -11.13
N GLN A 48 -7.98 -3.21 -11.33
CA GLN A 48 -8.87 -4.01 -12.17
C GLN A 48 -8.36 -4.17 -13.61
N SER A 49 -7.58 -3.21 -14.11
CA SER A 49 -6.96 -3.26 -15.44
C SER A 49 -5.69 -4.11 -15.51
N GLY A 50 -5.32 -4.81 -14.43
CA GLY A 50 -4.09 -5.61 -14.34
C GLY A 50 -2.81 -4.81 -14.11
N ALA A 51 -2.88 -3.49 -14.00
CA ALA A 51 -1.76 -2.65 -13.63
C ALA A 51 -1.51 -2.73 -12.11
N TRP A 52 -0.37 -2.23 -11.66
CA TRP A 52 0.06 -2.24 -10.27
C TRP A 52 0.21 -0.82 -9.73
N THR A 53 -0.30 -0.56 -8.54
CA THR A 53 -0.20 0.73 -7.87
C THR A 53 0.68 0.58 -6.64
N VAL A 54 1.68 1.45 -6.51
CA VAL A 54 2.42 1.64 -5.25
C VAL A 54 1.69 2.70 -4.45
N ALA A 55 1.26 2.35 -3.23
CA ALA A 55 0.60 3.26 -2.31
C ALA A 55 1.34 3.31 -0.96
N ARG A 56 1.43 4.49 -0.34
CA ARG A 56 1.99 4.64 1.00
C ARG A 56 0.92 4.31 2.03
N ILE A 57 1.27 3.48 3.02
CA ILE A 57 0.42 3.23 4.17
C ILE A 57 0.57 4.42 5.13
N VAL A 58 -0.50 5.19 5.30
CA VAL A 58 -0.56 6.37 6.17
C VAL A 58 -0.97 5.98 7.58
N SER A 59 -1.90 5.04 7.72
CA SER A 59 -2.34 4.52 9.02
C SER A 59 -2.92 3.11 8.89
N GLY A 60 -3.08 2.44 10.03
CA GLY A 60 -3.57 1.06 10.08
C GLY A 60 -2.51 0.03 9.71
N GLY A 61 -2.96 -1.22 9.59
CA GLY A 61 -2.14 -2.42 9.48
C GLY A 61 -1.93 -3.11 10.84
N ALA A 62 -1.87 -4.44 10.83
CA ALA A 62 -1.41 -5.20 11.99
C ALA A 62 0.06 -4.83 12.27
N ALA A 63 0.36 -4.56 13.54
CA ALA A 63 1.73 -4.42 14.02
C ALA A 63 2.37 -5.81 14.15
#